data_AF-A0AB37HJB9-F1
#
_entry.id   AF-A0AB37HJB9-F1
#
_cell.length_a   1.000
_cell.length_b   1.000
_cell.length_c   1.000
_cell.angle_alpha   90.00
_cell.angle_beta   90.00
_cell.angle_gamma   90.00
#
_symmetry.space_group_name_H-M   'P 1'
#
loop_
_entity.id
_entity.type
_entity.pdbx_description
1 polymer ?
#
loop_
_entity_poly.entity_id
_entity_poly.type
_entity_poly.pdbx_seq_one_letter_code
_entity_poly.pdbx_strand_id
1 'polypeptide(L)'
;MKKWIGVLTVVFAICMVLAGCNQTDSKNNDSDKLKIKTTVYPLKSFIEQIGGKHVEVESIYPAGTDLHSYEPTQKDILNASKADLFVYTGDDLDPVAKKIASTIKKDDKKLSLQNSMDQAELLTDQHEHGHEYGEDHDEEGEHQEHGEDHEEHEHEGHHHGGFDPHVWLDPKMDQEMIKEIKDELIKKDPDHKADYEKNYKKLNNELSDIDQSLKDATKGHEGHTVFISHESLGYLANRYGFVQKGVQSMNADDPSQKELTEIVKEIKDTDAKYILYESNISSKITDTIRKETDAKPLTFNNMETLTKEQLKEKDLSYQSLMKENIKNIEKSLNDKIRTKDDKKAESHDKAIEKGYFKDSQVKDRKLSDYEGDWQSVYPYLKDGTLDEVFEHKAEEEGKMSEKEYKAYYDKGYKTDVEKIKIEGNKISFTKDGKTTTGEYDYDGYDILKYEKGNRGVRYTFKLKGESNDNLPKYVQFSDHNIYPKKAVHFHIFTGDDKDKVLKELDNWPTYYPSSLSKDEVKEEMLAH
;
A
#
# COMPACT_ATOMS: atom_id res chain seq x y z
N MET A 1 17.14 72.41 -56.70
CA MET A 1 17.03 70.94 -56.65
C MET A 1 18.34 70.24 -56.27
N LYS A 2 19.10 70.73 -55.27
CA LYS A 2 20.30 70.05 -54.73
C LYS A 2 20.34 69.94 -53.20
N LYS A 3 19.35 70.49 -52.49
CA LYS A 3 19.24 70.42 -51.01
C LYS A 3 18.22 69.39 -50.49
N TRP A 4 17.43 68.78 -51.38
CA TRP A 4 16.43 67.77 -51.01
C TRP A 4 16.88 66.33 -51.30
N ILE A 5 17.95 66.16 -52.09
CA ILE A 5 18.52 64.84 -52.41
C ILE A 5 19.30 64.30 -51.20
N GLY A 6 20.02 65.15 -50.47
CA GLY A 6 20.79 64.71 -49.28
C GLY A 6 19.95 64.28 -48.08
N VAL A 7 18.72 64.78 -47.93
CA VAL A 7 17.82 64.36 -46.84
C VAL A 7 17.18 63.00 -47.14
N LEU A 8 16.93 62.68 -48.42
CA LEU A 8 16.41 61.38 -48.84
C LEU A 8 17.46 60.25 -48.75
N THR A 9 18.75 60.56 -48.94
CA THR A 9 19.82 59.55 -48.82
C THR A 9 20.13 59.18 -47.36
N VAL A 10 19.94 60.10 -46.41
CA VAL A 10 20.14 59.83 -44.97
C VAL A 10 18.96 59.07 -44.36
N VAL A 11 17.72 59.31 -44.83
CA VAL A 11 16.54 58.55 -44.38
C VAL A 11 16.53 57.12 -44.92
N PHE A 12 17.02 56.88 -46.15
CA PHE A 12 17.11 55.52 -46.70
C PHE A 12 18.23 54.68 -46.05
N ALA A 13 19.32 55.31 -45.60
CA ALA A 13 20.39 54.65 -44.86
C ALA A 13 20.01 54.28 -43.42
N ILE A 14 19.08 55.03 -42.79
CA ILE A 14 18.56 54.71 -41.45
C ILE A 14 17.50 53.60 -41.50
N CYS A 15 16.78 53.43 -42.62
CA CYS A 15 15.84 52.31 -42.80
C CYS A 15 16.50 50.95 -43.07
N MET A 16 17.75 50.90 -43.55
CA MET A 16 18.46 49.62 -43.75
C MET A 16 19.13 49.05 -42.49
N VAL A 17 19.22 49.82 -41.40
CA VAL A 17 19.76 49.32 -40.11
C VAL A 17 18.68 48.64 -39.25
N LEU A 18 17.41 48.68 -39.67
CA LEU A 18 16.28 48.03 -38.96
C LEU A 18 15.77 46.74 -39.63
N ALA A 19 16.45 46.25 -40.67
CA ALA A 19 16.07 45.04 -41.40
C ALA A 19 17.18 43.96 -41.44
N GLY A 20 18.14 44.01 -40.50
CA GLY A 20 19.22 43.05 -40.39
C GLY A 20 19.24 42.42 -38.99
N CYS A 21 18.95 41.12 -38.93
CA CYS A 21 18.98 40.24 -37.76
C CYS A 21 17.79 40.36 -36.79
N ASN A 22 16.59 40.02 -37.28
CA ASN A 22 15.70 39.17 -36.49
C ASN A 22 15.76 37.75 -37.08
N GLN A 23 16.97 37.18 -37.06
CA GLN A 23 17.11 35.75 -36.98
C GLN A 23 16.73 35.46 -35.52
N THR A 24 15.44 35.27 -35.28
CA THR A 24 15.02 34.44 -34.16
C THR A 24 15.72 33.13 -34.39
N ASP A 25 16.91 32.99 -33.80
CA ASP A 25 17.34 31.74 -33.24
C ASP A 25 16.10 31.25 -32.50
N SER A 26 15.41 30.30 -33.10
CA SER A 26 14.59 29.35 -32.39
C SER A 26 15.54 28.67 -31.39
N LYS A 27 15.84 29.38 -30.30
CA LYS A 27 16.18 28.77 -29.04
C LYS A 27 15.01 27.83 -28.81
N ASN A 28 15.26 26.54 -28.94
CA ASN A 28 14.38 25.56 -28.34
C ASN A 28 14.15 26.01 -26.90
N ASN A 29 12.94 26.45 -26.59
CA ASN A 29 12.45 26.71 -25.24
C ASN A 29 12.30 25.37 -24.49
N ASP A 30 13.32 24.51 -24.52
CA ASP A 30 13.39 23.32 -23.66
C ASP A 30 13.90 23.67 -22.25
N SER A 31 14.27 24.94 -21.99
CA SER A 31 14.66 25.40 -20.65
C SER A 31 13.49 25.81 -19.75
N ASP A 32 12.28 25.97 -20.30
CA ASP A 32 11.15 26.59 -19.58
C ASP A 32 10.11 25.57 -19.10
N LYS A 33 10.25 24.29 -19.45
CA LYS A 33 9.34 23.23 -18.99
C LYS A 33 9.81 22.63 -17.67
N LEU A 34 8.85 22.31 -16.80
CA LEU A 34 9.12 21.49 -15.61
C LEU A 34 9.47 20.06 -16.03
N LYS A 35 10.64 19.59 -15.62
CA LYS A 35 11.10 18.22 -15.88
C LYS A 35 10.65 17.31 -14.75
N ILE A 36 9.77 16.37 -15.08
CA ILE A 36 9.12 15.52 -14.09
C ILE A 36 9.47 14.05 -14.38
N LYS A 37 9.90 13.35 -13.34
CA LYS A 37 10.08 11.90 -13.36
C LYS A 37 8.92 11.25 -12.63
N THR A 38 8.47 10.11 -13.14
CA THR A 38 7.36 9.36 -12.54
C THR A 38 7.57 7.85 -12.64
N THR A 39 6.74 7.05 -11.99
CA THR A 39 6.79 5.59 -12.06
C THR A 39 5.83 5.03 -13.11
N VAL A 40 4.62 4.65 -12.72
CA VAL A 40 3.66 3.96 -13.60
C VAL A 40 3.11 4.86 -14.72
N TYR A 41 2.64 4.25 -15.82
CA TYR A 41 2.11 4.98 -16.99
C TYR A 41 0.93 5.93 -16.68
N PRO A 42 -0.07 5.58 -15.85
CA PRO A 42 -1.17 6.46 -15.49
C PRO A 42 -0.69 7.80 -14.96
N LEU A 43 0.28 7.80 -14.05
CA LEU A 43 0.85 9.04 -13.51
C LEU A 43 1.51 9.88 -14.61
N LYS A 44 2.27 9.25 -15.51
CA LYS A 44 2.81 9.95 -16.69
C LYS A 44 1.69 10.59 -17.51
N SER A 45 0.65 9.82 -17.83
CA SER A 45 -0.49 10.28 -18.62
C SER A 45 -1.21 11.44 -17.93
N PHE A 46 -1.45 11.37 -16.62
CA PHE A 46 -2.13 12.40 -15.85
C PHE A 46 -1.32 13.70 -15.80
N ILE A 47 -0.02 13.61 -15.52
CA ILE A 47 0.86 14.78 -15.45
C ILE A 47 0.97 15.43 -16.83
N GLU A 48 1.11 14.67 -17.91
CA GLU A 48 1.12 15.20 -19.28
C GLU A 48 -0.20 15.87 -19.66
N GLN A 49 -1.33 15.29 -19.26
CA GLN A 49 -2.66 15.85 -19.55
C GLN A 49 -2.92 17.14 -18.77
N ILE A 50 -2.53 17.21 -17.49
CA ILE A 50 -2.69 18.40 -16.66
C ILE A 50 -1.68 19.48 -17.08
N GLY A 51 -0.41 19.10 -17.16
CA GLY A 51 0.72 20.00 -17.43
C GLY A 51 0.79 20.50 -18.88
N GLY A 52 0.33 19.68 -19.83
CA GLY A 52 0.32 20.01 -21.25
C GLY A 52 1.72 20.40 -21.77
N LYS A 53 1.80 21.52 -22.47
CA LYS A 53 3.05 22.01 -23.08
C LYS A 53 4.10 22.51 -22.07
N HIS A 54 3.75 22.65 -20.79
CA HIS A 54 4.58 23.25 -19.74
C HIS A 54 5.39 22.22 -18.96
N VAL A 55 5.16 20.93 -19.21
CA VAL A 55 5.85 19.83 -18.55
C VAL A 55 6.56 18.94 -19.57
N GLU A 56 7.63 18.30 -19.13
CA GLU A 56 8.29 17.19 -19.80
C GLU A 56 8.32 16.02 -18.82
N VAL A 57 7.62 14.92 -19.15
CA VAL A 57 7.40 13.81 -18.22
C VAL A 57 8.01 12.52 -18.75
N GLU A 58 8.82 11.88 -17.93
CA GLU A 58 9.40 10.58 -18.26
C GLU A 58 9.16 9.58 -17.13
N SER A 59 8.70 8.39 -17.48
CA SER A 59 8.64 7.26 -16.55
C SER A 59 10.05 6.69 -16.35
N ILE A 60 10.36 6.27 -15.12
CA ILE A 60 11.56 5.51 -14.81
C ILE A 60 11.40 4.02 -15.17
N TYR A 61 10.17 3.52 -15.28
CA TYR A 61 9.90 2.13 -15.62
C TYR A 61 9.97 1.94 -17.15
N PRO A 62 10.87 1.07 -17.64
CA PRO A 62 10.95 0.77 -19.05
C PRO A 62 9.65 0.15 -19.58
N ALA A 63 9.36 0.33 -20.86
CA ALA A 63 8.19 -0.25 -21.48
C ALA A 63 8.24 -1.79 -21.51
N GLY A 64 7.17 -2.43 -21.05
CA GLY A 64 7.04 -3.87 -20.91
C GLY A 64 7.77 -4.45 -19.70
N THR A 65 8.17 -3.61 -18.76
CA THR A 65 8.66 -4.03 -17.46
C THR A 65 7.48 -4.22 -16.51
N ASP A 66 7.62 -5.20 -15.64
CA ASP A 66 6.76 -5.49 -14.49
C ASP A 66 7.30 -4.74 -13.26
N LEU A 67 6.45 -3.96 -12.58
CA LEU A 67 6.89 -3.17 -11.43
C LEU A 67 7.29 -4.03 -10.24
N HIS A 68 6.72 -5.23 -10.11
CA HIS A 68 6.93 -6.11 -8.96
C HIS A 68 8.36 -6.68 -8.94
N SER A 69 8.98 -6.80 -10.11
CA SER A 69 10.32 -7.36 -10.31
C SER A 69 11.36 -6.34 -10.78
N TYR A 70 10.99 -5.07 -10.91
CA TYR A 70 11.89 -4.05 -11.44
C TYR A 70 12.91 -3.57 -10.40
N GLU A 71 14.19 -3.79 -10.69
CA GLU A 71 15.27 -3.18 -9.93
C GLU A 71 15.78 -1.88 -10.60
N PRO A 72 15.75 -0.74 -9.89
CA PRO A 72 16.18 0.53 -10.47
C PRO A 72 17.70 0.58 -10.59
N THR A 73 18.21 1.06 -11.73
CA THR A 73 19.65 1.26 -11.88
C THR A 73 20.10 2.53 -11.16
N GLN A 74 21.40 2.64 -10.85
CA GLN A 74 21.98 3.89 -10.32
C GLN A 74 21.71 5.10 -11.23
N LYS A 75 21.60 4.87 -12.55
CA LYS A 75 21.27 5.91 -13.51
C LYS A 75 19.82 6.39 -13.33
N ASP A 76 18.89 5.50 -13.03
CA ASP A 76 17.48 5.83 -12.81
C ASP A 76 17.32 6.68 -11.54
N ILE A 77 17.96 6.25 -10.45
CA ILE A 77 18.02 7.00 -9.18
C ILE A 77 18.58 8.42 -9.41
N LEU A 78 19.71 8.53 -10.10
CA LEU A 78 20.35 9.82 -10.38
C LEU A 78 19.48 10.71 -11.27
N ASN A 79 18.79 10.13 -12.26
CA ASN A 79 17.91 10.87 -13.16
C ASN A 79 16.67 11.39 -12.44
N ALA A 80 16.07 10.60 -11.54
CA ALA A 80 14.98 11.04 -10.68
C ALA A 80 15.40 12.21 -9.77
N SER A 81 16.57 12.11 -9.13
CA SER A 81 17.10 13.17 -8.25
C SER A 81 17.39 14.50 -8.96
N LYS A 82 17.75 14.44 -10.26
CA LYS A 82 18.02 15.62 -11.09
C LYS A 82 16.76 16.34 -11.58
N ALA A 83 15.61 15.67 -11.58
CA ALA A 83 14.35 16.26 -12.02
C ALA A 83 13.92 17.45 -11.13
N ASP A 84 13.00 18.26 -11.65
CA ASP A 84 12.35 19.32 -10.87
C ASP A 84 11.31 18.74 -9.90
N LEU A 85 10.76 17.57 -10.23
CA LEU A 85 9.85 16.80 -9.40
C LEU A 85 9.92 15.31 -9.74
N PHE A 86 9.94 14.46 -8.71
CA PHE A 86 9.68 13.02 -8.79
C PHE A 86 8.29 12.73 -8.22
N VAL A 87 7.36 12.22 -9.04
CA VAL A 87 5.98 11.90 -8.64
C VAL A 87 5.82 10.38 -8.64
N TYR A 88 5.25 9.81 -7.59
CA TYR A 88 5.06 8.37 -7.47
C TYR A 88 3.79 8.04 -6.68
N THR A 89 3.32 6.79 -6.78
CA THR A 89 2.05 6.34 -6.18
C THR A 89 2.08 6.43 -4.67
N GLY A 90 3.10 5.90 -4.00
CA GLY A 90 3.17 5.88 -2.55
C GLY A 90 4.43 5.21 -2.02
N ASP A 91 4.76 5.48 -0.77
CA ASP A 91 5.87 4.78 -0.10
C ASP A 91 5.49 3.33 0.22
N ASP A 92 4.22 3.09 0.54
CA ASP A 92 3.69 1.75 0.85
C ASP A 92 3.11 1.03 -0.38
N LEU A 93 2.96 1.74 -1.51
CA LEU A 93 2.36 1.23 -2.74
C LEU A 93 3.39 0.94 -3.84
N ASP A 94 4.61 1.45 -3.70
CA ASP A 94 5.67 1.28 -4.71
C ASP A 94 7.03 1.28 -4.01
N PRO A 95 7.48 0.12 -3.48
CA PRO A 95 8.74 0.00 -2.74
C PRO A 95 9.96 0.44 -3.54
N VAL A 96 9.93 0.21 -4.86
CA VAL A 96 10.98 0.66 -5.78
C VAL A 96 11.03 2.18 -5.83
N ALA A 97 9.87 2.84 -5.94
CA ALA A 97 9.78 4.29 -5.87
C ALA A 97 10.16 4.84 -4.49
N LYS A 98 9.77 4.16 -3.38
CA LYS A 98 10.20 4.52 -2.00
C LYS A 98 11.72 4.57 -1.91
N LYS A 99 12.42 3.53 -2.41
CA LYS A 99 13.89 3.47 -2.45
C LYS A 99 14.50 4.62 -3.24
N ILE A 100 13.90 5.04 -4.34
CA ILE A 100 14.38 6.20 -5.11
C ILE A 100 14.10 7.51 -4.35
N ALA A 101 12.88 7.66 -3.82
CA ALA A 101 12.44 8.87 -3.11
C ALA A 101 13.25 9.14 -1.84
N SER A 102 13.69 8.10 -1.12
CA SER A 102 14.55 8.23 0.07
C SER A 102 15.92 8.84 -0.25
N THR A 103 16.43 8.65 -1.48
CA THR A 103 17.68 9.28 -1.92
C THR A 103 17.53 10.77 -2.26
N ILE A 104 16.29 11.23 -2.47
CA ILE A 104 15.97 12.63 -2.79
C ILE A 104 15.82 13.40 -1.47
N LYS A 105 16.91 14.08 -1.07
CA LYS A 105 17.01 14.82 0.21
C LYS A 105 16.07 16.01 0.36
N LYS A 106 15.58 16.56 -0.75
CA LYS A 106 14.76 17.77 -0.76
C LYS A 106 13.31 17.37 -0.93
N ASP A 107 12.49 17.60 0.11
CA ASP A 107 11.08 17.23 0.08
C ASP A 107 10.30 17.98 -1.01
N ASP A 108 10.68 19.21 -1.35
CA ASP A 108 10.07 19.95 -2.45
C ASP A 108 10.37 19.36 -3.84
N LYS A 109 11.22 18.34 -3.95
CA LYS A 109 11.53 17.64 -5.22
C LYS A 109 10.84 16.28 -5.35
N LYS A 110 10.06 15.84 -4.38
CA LYS A 110 9.34 14.56 -4.42
C LYS A 110 7.88 14.75 -4.03
N LEU A 111 7.01 13.95 -4.63
CA LEU A 111 5.58 13.94 -4.35
C LEU A 111 5.08 12.50 -4.31
N SER A 112 4.77 12.04 -3.09
CA SER A 112 4.03 10.80 -2.85
C SER A 112 2.54 11.10 -2.94
N LEU A 113 1.84 10.43 -3.86
CA LEU A 113 0.40 10.63 -4.06
C LEU A 113 -0.46 9.91 -3.02
N GLN A 114 0.08 8.87 -2.38
CA GLN A 114 -0.57 8.13 -1.29
C GLN A 114 -1.01 9.05 -0.16
N ASN A 115 -0.21 10.07 0.17
CA ASN A 115 -0.53 11.02 1.24
C ASN A 115 -1.82 11.82 1.00
N SER A 116 -2.28 11.92 -0.25
CA SER A 116 -3.53 12.59 -0.62
C SER A 116 -4.75 11.67 -0.59
N MET A 117 -4.54 10.36 -0.49
CA MET A 117 -5.58 9.33 -0.54
C MET A 117 -6.20 9.06 0.84
N ASP A 118 -7.47 8.63 0.85
CA ASP A 118 -8.06 8.03 2.05
C ASP A 118 -7.37 6.69 2.36
N GLN A 119 -6.48 6.68 3.36
CA GLN A 119 -5.72 5.49 3.76
C GLN A 119 -6.64 4.33 4.17
N ALA A 120 -7.87 4.60 4.62
CA ALA A 120 -8.83 3.57 4.97
C ALA A 120 -9.44 2.86 3.75
N GLU A 121 -9.21 3.37 2.53
CA GLU A 121 -9.62 2.72 1.28
C GLU A 121 -8.50 1.91 0.63
N LEU A 122 -7.25 2.01 1.10
CA LEU A 122 -6.15 1.20 0.58
C LEU A 122 -6.38 -0.28 0.89
N LEU A 123 -6.10 -1.12 -0.10
CA LEU A 123 -6.27 -2.55 0.03
C LEU A 123 -4.96 -3.20 0.49
N THR A 124 -5.06 -4.17 1.38
CA THR A 124 -3.95 -5.05 1.76
C THR A 124 -3.47 -5.80 0.54
N ASP A 125 -2.15 -5.89 0.39
CA ASP A 125 -1.58 -6.76 -0.60
C ASP A 125 -1.94 -8.21 -0.27
N GLN A 126 -2.63 -8.88 -1.19
CA GLN A 126 -3.16 -10.23 -0.94
C GLN A 126 -2.08 -11.31 -1.04
N HIS A 127 -0.81 -10.93 -1.22
CA HIS A 127 0.37 -11.79 -1.21
C HIS A 127 0.93 -12.10 0.18
N GLU A 128 0.65 -11.26 1.19
CA GLU A 128 1.09 -11.55 2.55
C GLU A 128 0.15 -12.58 3.18
N HIS A 129 0.50 -13.86 3.00
CA HIS A 129 0.09 -14.85 3.97
C HIS A 129 0.74 -14.48 5.30
N GLY A 130 -0.04 -13.88 6.21
CA GLY A 130 0.32 -13.88 7.62
C GLY A 130 0.67 -15.32 7.99
N HIS A 131 1.85 -15.52 8.58
CA HIS A 131 2.31 -16.82 9.06
C HIS A 131 1.34 -17.30 10.16
N GLU A 132 0.22 -17.88 9.76
CA GLU A 132 -0.65 -18.63 10.64
C GLU A 132 0.08 -19.94 10.91
N TYR A 133 0.86 -19.98 11.99
CA TYR A 133 1.45 -21.20 12.51
C TYR A 133 0.33 -22.16 12.92
N GLY A 134 -0.18 -22.91 11.94
CA GLY A 134 -0.96 -24.10 12.19
C GLY A 134 -0.07 -25.12 12.91
N GLU A 135 -0.46 -25.47 14.13
CA GLU A 135 0.08 -26.62 14.86
C GLU A 135 -0.16 -27.89 14.03
N ASP A 136 0.85 -28.36 13.31
CA ASP A 136 0.92 -29.74 12.81
C ASP A 136 2.40 -30.12 12.65
N HIS A 137 3.00 -30.65 13.71
CA HIS A 137 4.19 -31.50 13.58
C HIS A 137 4.13 -32.62 14.62
N ASP A 138 3.44 -33.69 14.23
CA ASP A 138 3.79 -35.05 14.65
C ASP A 138 4.95 -35.57 13.79
N GLU A 139 5.75 -36.41 14.45
CA GLU A 139 6.78 -37.34 13.96
C GLU A 139 8.27 -36.97 14.10
N GLU A 140 8.92 -37.91 14.77
CA GLU A 140 10.28 -37.96 15.26
C GLU A 140 11.31 -38.13 14.14
N GLY A 141 12.47 -37.49 14.29
CA GLY A 141 13.62 -37.69 13.41
C GLY A 141 14.93 -37.36 14.14
N GLU A 142 15.79 -38.36 14.23
CA GLU A 142 17.02 -38.41 15.03
C GLU A 142 18.06 -37.34 14.66
N HIS A 143 18.68 -36.75 15.68
CA HIS A 143 19.83 -35.85 15.56
C HIS A 143 21.09 -36.58 15.06
N GLN A 144 21.72 -36.05 14.00
CA GLN A 144 23.15 -36.21 13.77
C GLN A 144 23.81 -34.84 13.55
N GLU A 145 24.87 -34.63 14.33
CA GLU A 145 25.78 -33.47 14.29
C GLU A 145 26.59 -33.44 12.99
N HIS A 146 26.60 -32.27 12.33
CA HIS A 146 27.73 -31.68 11.60
C HIS A 146 27.44 -30.17 11.61
N GLY A 147 28.31 -29.27 12.06
CA GLY A 147 29.73 -29.13 11.74
C GLY A 147 29.85 -27.86 10.89
N GLU A 148 30.29 -26.78 11.54
CA GLU A 148 30.33 -25.37 11.12
C GLU A 148 30.72 -25.07 9.66
N ASP A 149 29.92 -24.20 9.02
CA ASP A 149 30.37 -23.12 8.14
C ASP A 149 29.23 -22.07 8.11
N HIS A 150 29.32 -21.05 8.96
CA HIS A 150 28.43 -19.89 8.92
C HIS A 150 28.99 -18.89 7.90
N GLU A 151 28.55 -19.01 6.65
CA GLU A 151 28.52 -17.84 5.76
C GLU A 151 27.35 -16.96 6.19
N GLU A 152 27.67 -15.74 6.62
CA GLU A 152 26.72 -14.66 6.87
C GLU A 152 25.92 -14.39 5.58
N HIS A 153 24.75 -14.99 5.47
CA HIS A 153 23.75 -14.55 4.52
C HIS A 153 23.09 -13.30 5.10
N GLU A 154 23.49 -12.14 4.60
CA GLU A 154 22.68 -10.92 4.65
C GLU A 154 21.34 -11.23 3.97
N HIS A 155 20.36 -11.66 4.76
CA HIS A 155 18.98 -11.71 4.34
C HIS A 155 18.47 -10.26 4.30
N GLU A 156 18.78 -9.53 3.22
CA GLU A 156 17.97 -8.38 2.83
C GLU A 156 16.59 -8.92 2.43
N GLY A 157 15.74 -9.17 3.42
CA GLY A 157 14.32 -9.37 3.23
C GLY A 157 13.76 -8.11 2.58
N HIS A 158 13.58 -8.14 1.27
CA HIS A 158 12.90 -7.08 0.56
C HIS A 158 11.45 -7.07 1.05
N HIS A 159 11.15 -6.19 2.01
CA HIS A 159 9.78 -5.90 2.42
C HIS A 159 9.02 -5.35 1.21
N HIS A 160 8.28 -6.25 0.56
CA HIS A 160 7.25 -5.88 -0.40
C HIS A 160 6.19 -5.08 0.37
N GLY A 161 5.74 -3.95 -0.19
CA GLY A 161 4.79 -3.08 0.50
C GLY A 161 3.52 -3.86 0.83
N GLY A 162 3.03 -3.78 2.07
CA GLY A 162 1.84 -4.52 2.50
C GLY A 162 0.51 -4.06 1.85
N PHE A 163 0.54 -3.22 0.82
CA PHE A 163 -0.65 -2.74 0.15
C PHE A 163 -0.66 -3.11 -1.32
N ASP A 164 -1.84 -3.45 -1.83
CA ASP A 164 -2.08 -3.65 -3.26
C ASP A 164 -1.68 -2.37 -4.01
N PRO A 165 -0.70 -2.43 -4.94
CA PRO A 165 -0.18 -1.23 -5.59
C PRO A 165 -1.13 -0.66 -6.64
N HIS A 166 -2.14 -1.39 -7.11
CA HIS A 166 -2.92 -1.11 -8.32
C HIS A 166 -3.99 -0.01 -8.18
N VAL A 167 -3.73 1.00 -7.34
CA VAL A 167 -4.65 2.11 -7.01
C VAL A 167 -5.12 2.92 -8.23
N TRP A 168 -4.30 2.99 -9.28
CA TRP A 168 -4.59 3.78 -10.48
C TRP A 168 -5.65 3.15 -11.40
N LEU A 169 -6.12 1.94 -11.08
CA LEU A 169 -7.26 1.35 -11.77
C LEU A 169 -8.59 1.86 -11.22
N ASP A 170 -8.57 2.53 -10.06
CA ASP A 170 -9.73 3.12 -9.45
C ASP A 170 -9.89 4.61 -9.83
N PRO A 171 -10.89 4.98 -10.64
CA PRO A 171 -11.07 6.36 -11.07
C PRO A 171 -11.37 7.33 -9.93
N LYS A 172 -11.81 6.87 -8.74
CA LYS A 172 -11.96 7.76 -7.56
C LYS A 172 -10.63 8.08 -6.91
N MET A 173 -9.75 7.08 -6.78
CA MET A 173 -8.39 7.31 -6.30
C MET A 173 -7.62 8.18 -7.31
N ASP A 174 -7.83 7.96 -8.61
CA ASP A 174 -7.26 8.82 -9.65
C ASP A 174 -7.69 10.28 -9.49
N GLN A 175 -8.96 10.55 -9.17
CA GLN A 175 -9.47 11.91 -8.92
C GLN A 175 -8.75 12.62 -7.77
N GLU A 176 -8.35 11.89 -6.74
CA GLU A 176 -7.55 12.39 -5.62
C GLU A 176 -6.10 12.67 -6.07
N MET A 177 -5.50 11.71 -6.78
CA MET A 177 -4.14 11.86 -7.35
C MET A 177 -4.03 13.06 -8.29
N ILE A 178 -4.94 13.21 -9.25
CA ILE A 178 -4.87 14.31 -10.23
C ILE A 178 -5.09 15.68 -9.60
N LYS A 179 -5.80 15.73 -8.45
CA LYS A 179 -5.97 16.97 -7.69
C LYS A 179 -4.65 17.38 -7.07
N GLU A 180 -3.95 16.45 -6.43
CA GLU A 180 -2.64 16.69 -5.82
C GLU A 180 -1.58 17.05 -6.86
N ILE A 181 -1.54 16.33 -8.00
CA ILE A 181 -0.65 16.65 -9.13
C ILE A 181 -0.89 18.09 -9.59
N LYS A 182 -2.14 18.50 -9.81
CA LYS A 182 -2.47 19.86 -10.23
C LYS A 182 -2.03 20.90 -9.19
N ASP A 183 -2.23 20.64 -7.91
CA ASP A 183 -1.86 21.57 -6.84
C ASP A 183 -0.33 21.74 -6.75
N GLU A 184 0.44 20.66 -6.88
CA GLU A 184 1.92 20.73 -6.88
C GLU A 184 2.47 21.40 -8.15
N LEU A 185 1.86 21.16 -9.32
CA LEU A 185 2.24 21.86 -10.56
C LEU A 185 2.01 23.37 -10.44
N ILE A 186 0.87 23.81 -9.89
CA ILE A 186 0.59 25.24 -9.65
C ILE A 186 1.59 25.85 -8.67
N LYS A 187 1.99 25.10 -7.64
CA LYS A 187 2.96 25.57 -6.65
C LYS A 187 4.36 25.76 -7.25
N LYS A 188 4.78 24.87 -8.15
CA LYS A 188 6.08 24.94 -8.83
C LYS A 188 6.11 25.93 -9.98
N ASP A 189 4.98 26.11 -10.65
CA ASP A 189 4.86 26.95 -11.83
C ASP A 189 3.55 27.77 -11.80
N PRO A 190 3.52 28.82 -10.97
CA PRO A 190 2.31 29.61 -10.74
C PRO A 190 1.88 30.43 -11.96
N ASP A 191 2.80 30.73 -12.88
CA ASP A 191 2.53 31.53 -14.09
C ASP A 191 1.57 30.80 -15.04
N HIS A 192 1.54 29.46 -15.00
CA HIS A 192 0.70 28.62 -15.85
C HIS A 192 -0.52 28.03 -15.15
N LYS A 193 -0.86 28.53 -13.96
CA LYS A 193 -1.98 28.06 -13.14
C LYS A 193 -3.31 27.86 -13.90
N ALA A 194 -3.67 28.82 -14.77
CA ALA A 194 -4.93 28.78 -15.49
C ALA A 194 -5.02 27.60 -16.47
N ASP A 195 -3.91 27.20 -17.09
CA ASP A 195 -3.84 26.05 -17.99
C ASP A 195 -3.98 24.76 -17.19
N TYR A 196 -3.26 24.62 -16.05
CA TYR A 196 -3.35 23.46 -15.16
C TYR A 196 -4.76 23.25 -14.62
N GLU A 197 -5.42 24.31 -14.13
CA GLU A 197 -6.79 24.21 -13.62
C GLU A 197 -7.80 23.81 -14.71
N LYS A 198 -7.64 24.33 -15.93
CA LYS A 198 -8.50 23.99 -17.07
C LYS A 198 -8.32 22.53 -17.47
N ASN A 199 -7.08 22.08 -17.58
CA ASN A 199 -6.76 20.72 -17.99
C ASN A 199 -7.18 19.69 -16.93
N TYR A 200 -6.93 19.99 -15.65
CA TYR A 200 -7.41 19.19 -14.52
C TYR A 200 -8.93 19.00 -14.55
N LYS A 201 -9.71 20.08 -14.75
CA LYS A 201 -11.18 19.98 -14.82
C LYS A 201 -11.64 19.05 -15.95
N LYS A 202 -10.95 19.10 -17.10
CA LYS A 202 -11.24 18.20 -18.21
C LYS A 202 -10.97 16.74 -17.83
N LEU A 203 -9.78 16.44 -17.33
CA LEU A 203 -9.39 15.09 -16.93
C LEU A 203 -10.30 14.54 -15.81
N ASN A 204 -10.61 15.36 -14.80
CA ASN A 204 -11.50 14.97 -13.70
C ASN A 204 -12.91 14.58 -14.17
N ASN A 205 -13.44 15.26 -15.20
CA ASN A 205 -14.72 14.89 -15.81
C ASN A 205 -14.62 13.58 -16.59
N GLU A 206 -13.54 13.37 -17.34
CA GLU A 206 -13.31 12.12 -18.08
C GLU A 206 -13.15 10.92 -17.13
N LEU A 207 -12.49 11.10 -15.98
CA LEU A 207 -12.45 10.09 -14.91
C LEU A 207 -13.83 9.83 -14.29
N SER A 208 -14.68 10.86 -14.19
CA SER A 208 -16.08 10.68 -13.74
C SER A 208 -16.89 9.87 -14.75
N ASP A 209 -16.65 10.06 -16.05
CA ASP A 209 -17.30 9.27 -17.11
C ASP A 209 -16.85 7.80 -17.08
N ILE A 210 -15.57 7.56 -16.75
CA ILE A 210 -15.02 6.19 -16.54
C ILE A 210 -15.67 5.54 -15.32
N ASP A 211 -15.75 6.23 -14.18
CA ASP A 211 -16.46 5.78 -12.97
C ASP A 211 -17.92 5.42 -13.29
N GLN A 212 -18.62 6.25 -14.07
CA GLN A 212 -19.98 5.95 -14.50
C GLN A 212 -20.06 4.73 -15.42
N SER A 213 -19.13 4.60 -16.37
CA SER A 213 -19.08 3.47 -17.30
C SER A 213 -18.81 2.14 -16.58
N LEU A 214 -17.97 2.15 -15.54
CA LEU A 214 -17.73 0.99 -14.68
C LEU A 214 -18.99 0.61 -13.90
N LYS A 215 -19.69 1.58 -13.28
CA LYS A 215 -20.98 1.32 -12.60
C LYS A 215 -22.00 0.70 -13.53
N ASP A 216 -22.10 1.21 -14.76
CA ASP A 216 -23.06 0.69 -15.73
C ASP A 216 -22.68 -0.73 -16.19
N ALA A 217 -21.38 -1.00 -16.41
CA ALA A 217 -20.87 -2.31 -16.80
C ALA A 217 -21.00 -3.38 -15.71
N THR A 218 -20.93 -3.02 -14.43
CA THR A 218 -21.04 -3.98 -13.31
C THR A 218 -22.43 -4.07 -12.70
N LYS A 219 -23.37 -3.23 -13.14
CA LYS A 219 -24.73 -3.19 -12.61
C LYS A 219 -25.44 -4.54 -12.71
N GLY A 220 -25.88 -5.08 -11.57
CA GLY A 220 -26.54 -6.40 -11.53
C GLY A 220 -25.56 -7.57 -11.61
N HIS A 221 -24.25 -7.30 -11.52
CA HIS A 221 -23.20 -8.29 -11.43
C HIS A 221 -22.53 -8.34 -10.05
N GLU A 222 -23.20 -7.87 -9.01
CA GLU A 222 -22.68 -7.88 -7.65
C GLU A 222 -22.43 -9.32 -7.17
N GLY A 223 -21.21 -9.56 -6.70
CA GLY A 223 -20.71 -10.87 -6.28
C GLY A 223 -20.40 -11.83 -7.41
N HIS A 224 -20.49 -11.41 -8.69
CA HIS A 224 -20.00 -12.25 -9.79
C HIS A 224 -18.47 -12.20 -9.89
N THR A 225 -17.89 -13.29 -10.36
CA THR A 225 -16.43 -13.48 -10.43
C THR A 225 -15.88 -13.08 -11.79
N VAL A 226 -14.78 -12.33 -11.79
CA VAL A 226 -13.91 -12.09 -12.94
C VAL A 226 -12.62 -12.85 -12.71
N PHE A 227 -12.32 -13.82 -13.59
CA PHE A 227 -11.03 -14.50 -13.58
C PHE A 227 -9.99 -13.65 -14.31
N ILE A 228 -8.82 -13.49 -13.70
CA ILE A 228 -7.67 -12.74 -14.25
C ILE A 228 -6.38 -13.51 -14.02
N SER A 229 -5.40 -13.35 -14.90
CA SER A 229 -4.09 -14.00 -14.79
C SER A 229 -3.27 -13.58 -13.56
N HIS A 230 -3.43 -12.34 -13.13
CA HIS A 230 -2.74 -11.72 -11.99
C HIS A 230 -3.77 -10.84 -11.26
N GLU A 231 -3.84 -10.90 -9.93
CA GLU A 231 -4.89 -10.23 -9.13
C GLU A 231 -4.72 -8.70 -9.02
N SER A 232 -4.69 -7.99 -10.15
CA SER A 232 -4.59 -6.53 -10.24
C SER A 232 -5.94 -5.80 -10.18
N LEU A 233 -7.07 -6.49 -10.05
CA LEU A 233 -8.41 -5.89 -10.09
C LEU A 233 -8.93 -5.47 -8.71
N GLY A 234 -8.14 -5.58 -7.64
CA GLY A 234 -8.61 -5.46 -6.25
C GLY A 234 -9.46 -4.22 -6.00
N TYR A 235 -8.94 -3.05 -6.35
CA TYR A 235 -9.65 -1.78 -6.16
C TYR A 235 -10.93 -1.68 -7.00
N LEU A 236 -10.91 -2.16 -8.26
CA LEU A 236 -12.09 -2.22 -9.11
C LEU A 236 -13.16 -3.17 -8.53
N ALA A 237 -12.76 -4.37 -8.14
CA ALA A 237 -13.63 -5.40 -7.57
C ALA A 237 -14.30 -4.86 -6.30
N ASN A 238 -13.51 -4.28 -5.38
CA ASN A 238 -14.01 -3.69 -4.14
C ASN A 238 -15.02 -2.55 -4.40
N ARG A 239 -14.69 -1.61 -5.30
CA ARG A 239 -15.55 -0.44 -5.55
C ARG A 239 -16.84 -0.80 -6.30
N TYR A 240 -16.75 -1.69 -7.29
CA TYR A 240 -17.87 -1.99 -8.20
C TYR A 240 -18.59 -3.29 -7.88
N GLY A 241 -18.21 -3.95 -6.77
CA GLY A 241 -18.98 -5.00 -6.12
C GLY A 241 -18.86 -6.39 -6.75
N PHE A 242 -17.91 -6.63 -7.64
CA PHE A 242 -17.61 -7.95 -8.19
C PHE A 242 -16.44 -8.61 -7.43
N VAL A 243 -16.18 -9.88 -7.71
CA VAL A 243 -15.10 -10.67 -7.10
C VAL A 243 -14.00 -10.87 -8.14
N GLN A 244 -12.74 -10.66 -7.77
CA GLN A 244 -11.63 -11.11 -8.60
C GLN A 244 -11.14 -12.49 -8.14
N LYS A 245 -10.69 -13.31 -9.09
CA LYS A 245 -9.95 -14.54 -8.82
C LYS A 245 -8.80 -14.64 -9.80
N GLY A 246 -7.59 -14.78 -9.30
CA GLY A 246 -6.40 -14.94 -10.12
C GLY A 246 -5.26 -15.55 -9.36
N VAL A 247 -4.11 -15.59 -10.01
CA VAL A 247 -2.87 -15.89 -9.32
C VAL A 247 -2.44 -14.63 -8.56
N GLN A 248 -2.10 -14.81 -7.29
CA GLN A 248 -1.51 -13.78 -6.47
C GLN A 248 -0.06 -13.62 -6.93
N SER A 249 0.83 -14.54 -6.53
CA SER A 249 2.29 -14.44 -6.65
C SER A 249 2.87 -14.05 -8.02
N MET A 250 3.62 -12.93 -8.03
CA MET A 250 4.52 -12.49 -9.10
C MET A 250 5.87 -11.96 -8.56
N ASN A 251 6.33 -12.45 -7.40
CA ASN A 251 7.75 -12.35 -7.09
C ASN A 251 8.55 -13.21 -8.10
N ALA A 252 9.86 -12.98 -8.21
CA ALA A 252 10.74 -13.68 -9.16
C ALA A 252 10.73 -15.23 -9.01
N ASP A 253 10.16 -15.73 -7.92
CA ASP A 253 9.79 -17.11 -7.72
C ASP A 253 8.32 -17.32 -8.14
N ASP A 254 8.14 -18.04 -9.26
CA ASP A 254 6.85 -18.49 -9.83
C ASP A 254 5.80 -18.79 -8.73
N PRO A 255 4.50 -18.52 -8.95
CA PRO A 255 3.45 -18.87 -8.00
C PRO A 255 3.55 -20.34 -7.62
N SER A 256 3.15 -20.65 -6.39
CA SER A 256 3.19 -22.04 -5.94
C SER A 256 2.37 -22.90 -6.91
N GLN A 257 2.87 -24.08 -7.28
CA GLN A 257 2.13 -25.01 -8.15
C GLN A 257 0.72 -25.30 -7.62
N LYS A 258 0.54 -25.16 -6.29
CA LYS A 258 -0.74 -25.23 -5.59
C LYS A 258 -1.71 -24.14 -6.04
N GLU A 259 -1.33 -22.86 -5.96
CA GLU A 259 -2.19 -21.75 -6.41
C GLU A 259 -2.59 -21.88 -7.88
N LEU A 260 -1.63 -22.24 -8.74
CA LEU A 260 -1.90 -22.47 -10.16
C LEU A 260 -2.88 -23.63 -10.37
N THR A 261 -2.76 -24.71 -9.60
CA THR A 261 -3.68 -25.85 -9.66
C THR A 261 -5.07 -25.47 -9.16
N GLU A 262 -5.15 -24.69 -8.08
CA GLU A 262 -6.41 -24.22 -7.49
C GLU A 262 -7.16 -23.31 -8.46
N ILE A 263 -6.49 -22.32 -9.06
CA ILE A 263 -7.14 -21.42 -10.03
C ILE A 263 -7.59 -22.16 -11.28
N VAL A 264 -6.77 -23.06 -11.83
CA VAL A 264 -7.15 -23.88 -13.00
C VAL A 264 -8.37 -24.76 -12.68
N LYS A 265 -8.40 -25.34 -11.48
CA LYS A 265 -9.54 -26.13 -11.02
C LYS A 265 -10.79 -25.26 -10.87
N GLU A 266 -10.69 -24.10 -10.22
CA GLU A 266 -11.83 -23.19 -10.02
C GLU A 266 -12.41 -22.70 -11.36
N ILE A 267 -11.55 -22.39 -12.33
CA ILE A 267 -11.96 -22.04 -13.71
C ILE A 267 -12.74 -23.18 -14.38
N LYS A 268 -12.24 -24.43 -14.26
CA LYS A 268 -12.89 -25.61 -14.83
C LYS A 268 -14.22 -25.92 -14.15
N ASP A 269 -14.24 -25.91 -12.82
CA ASP A 269 -15.42 -26.24 -12.01
C ASP A 269 -16.56 -25.21 -12.17
N THR A 270 -16.22 -23.99 -12.61
CA THR A 270 -17.19 -22.91 -12.86
C THR A 270 -17.60 -22.76 -14.34
N ASP A 271 -17.05 -23.58 -15.24
CA ASP A 271 -17.25 -23.48 -16.70
C ASP A 271 -16.99 -22.06 -17.24
N ALA A 272 -15.95 -21.38 -16.73
CA ALA A 272 -15.68 -20.00 -17.12
C ALA A 272 -15.36 -19.86 -18.60
N LYS A 273 -16.03 -18.92 -19.29
CA LYS A 273 -15.83 -18.72 -20.73
C LYS A 273 -14.70 -17.74 -21.02
N TYR A 274 -14.38 -16.87 -20.07
CA TYR A 274 -13.39 -15.81 -20.24
C TYR A 274 -12.45 -15.70 -19.04
N ILE A 275 -11.18 -15.45 -19.35
CA ILE A 275 -10.15 -15.05 -18.40
C ILE A 275 -9.48 -13.79 -18.94
N LEU A 276 -9.27 -12.81 -18.07
CA LEU A 276 -8.52 -11.60 -18.38
C LEU A 276 -7.00 -11.87 -18.31
N TYR A 277 -6.23 -11.36 -19.26
CA TYR A 277 -4.78 -11.50 -19.33
C TYR A 277 -4.10 -10.16 -19.52
N GLU A 278 -3.07 -9.90 -18.72
CA GLU A 278 -2.36 -8.61 -18.73
C GLU A 278 -1.53 -8.40 -20.01
N SER A 279 -1.67 -7.24 -20.64
CA SER A 279 -1.03 -6.91 -21.93
C SER A 279 0.49 -6.77 -21.87
N ASN A 280 1.00 -6.30 -20.73
CA ASN A 280 2.39 -5.90 -20.51
C ASN A 280 3.27 -7.02 -19.94
N ILE A 281 2.67 -8.10 -19.45
CA ILE A 281 3.37 -9.20 -18.80
C ILE A 281 3.09 -10.50 -19.55
N SER A 282 4.15 -11.14 -20.06
CA SER A 282 4.09 -12.48 -20.64
C SER A 282 4.72 -13.45 -19.64
N SER A 283 3.92 -14.34 -19.04
CA SER A 283 4.42 -15.29 -18.04
C SER A 283 4.09 -16.75 -18.41
N LYS A 284 4.92 -17.69 -17.94
CA LYS A 284 4.66 -19.14 -18.06
C LYS A 284 3.33 -19.54 -17.40
N ILE A 285 2.93 -18.80 -16.37
CA ILE A 285 1.65 -18.95 -15.67
C ILE A 285 0.50 -18.74 -16.65
N THR A 286 0.51 -17.63 -17.39
CA THR A 286 -0.54 -17.33 -18.39
C THR A 286 -0.62 -18.42 -19.45
N ASP A 287 0.52 -18.91 -19.94
CA ASP A 287 0.59 -19.99 -20.92
C ASP A 287 0.02 -21.31 -20.36
N THR A 288 0.24 -21.58 -19.08
CA THR A 288 -0.25 -22.81 -18.43
C THR A 288 -1.75 -22.76 -18.24
N ILE A 289 -2.29 -21.65 -17.71
CA ILE A 289 -3.75 -21.46 -17.58
C ILE A 289 -4.43 -21.61 -18.95
N ARG A 290 -3.85 -21.03 -20.01
CA ARG A 290 -4.40 -21.13 -21.38
C ARG A 290 -4.35 -22.54 -21.97
N LYS A 291 -3.35 -23.36 -21.60
CA LYS A 291 -3.24 -24.75 -22.06
C LYS A 291 -4.18 -25.67 -21.31
N GLU A 292 -4.37 -25.39 -20.02
CA GLU A 292 -5.14 -26.25 -19.14
C GLU A 292 -6.63 -25.92 -19.14
N THR A 293 -7.06 -24.76 -19.65
CA THR A 293 -8.47 -24.34 -19.62
C THR A 293 -9.01 -24.07 -21.02
N ASP A 294 -10.32 -24.26 -21.21
CA ASP A 294 -11.02 -23.95 -22.47
C ASP A 294 -11.51 -22.48 -22.54
N ALA A 295 -11.19 -21.68 -21.52
CA ALA A 295 -11.61 -20.30 -21.42
C ALA A 295 -10.91 -19.42 -22.47
N LYS A 296 -11.66 -18.48 -23.05
CA LYS A 296 -11.16 -17.57 -24.08
C LYS A 296 -10.40 -16.42 -23.43
N PRO A 297 -9.18 -16.10 -23.89
CA PRO A 297 -8.44 -14.97 -23.37
C PRO A 297 -9.09 -13.65 -23.79
N LEU A 298 -9.23 -12.74 -22.84
CA LEU A 298 -9.53 -11.33 -23.07
C LEU A 298 -8.35 -10.49 -22.56
N THR A 299 -8.02 -9.44 -23.28
CA THR A 299 -6.92 -8.54 -22.90
C THR A 299 -7.33 -7.65 -21.72
N PHE A 300 -6.40 -7.42 -20.79
CA PHE A 300 -6.53 -6.45 -19.72
C PHE A 300 -5.26 -5.60 -19.64
N ASN A 301 -5.43 -4.29 -19.52
CA ASN A 301 -4.32 -3.35 -19.42
C ASN A 301 -4.19 -2.96 -17.95
N ASN A 302 -3.24 -3.58 -17.23
CA ASN A 302 -2.95 -3.20 -15.84
C ASN A 302 -2.34 -1.78 -15.76
N MET A 303 -1.75 -1.29 -16.86
CA MET A 303 -1.16 0.04 -17.04
C MET A 303 0.04 0.36 -16.15
N GLU A 304 0.72 -0.62 -15.56
CA GLU A 304 1.99 -0.36 -14.87
C GLU A 304 3.00 0.28 -15.82
N THR A 305 3.18 -0.36 -16.99
CA THR A 305 3.97 0.15 -18.11
C THR A 305 3.22 -0.08 -19.41
N LEU A 306 3.56 0.71 -20.45
CA LEU A 306 3.08 0.45 -21.80
C LEU A 306 3.90 -0.65 -22.46
N THR A 307 3.28 -1.44 -23.33
CA THR A 307 4.00 -2.33 -24.24
C THR A 307 4.77 -1.54 -25.29
N LYS A 308 5.74 -2.18 -25.94
CA LYS A 308 6.49 -1.59 -27.07
C LYS A 308 5.59 -1.27 -28.27
N GLU A 309 4.48 -1.97 -28.40
CA GLU A 309 3.46 -1.78 -29.41
C GLU A 309 2.61 -0.55 -29.09
N GLN A 310 2.14 -0.46 -27.84
CA GLN A 310 1.36 0.68 -27.34
C GLN A 310 2.14 2.00 -27.43
N LEU A 311 3.46 1.99 -27.20
CA LEU A 311 4.30 3.18 -27.39
C LEU A 311 4.26 3.77 -28.81
N LYS A 312 3.88 2.98 -29.82
CA LYS A 312 3.81 3.43 -31.23
C LYS A 312 2.44 4.03 -31.56
N GLU A 313 1.46 3.89 -30.69
CA GLU A 313 0.10 4.37 -30.89
C GLU A 313 0.00 5.86 -30.55
N LYS A 314 -0.44 6.67 -31.51
CA LYS A 314 -0.44 8.14 -31.38
C LYS A 314 -1.54 8.68 -30.46
N ASP A 315 -2.67 7.98 -30.41
CA ASP A 315 -3.87 8.44 -29.70
C ASP A 315 -4.12 7.63 -28.42
N LEU A 316 -3.12 6.89 -27.95
CA LEU A 316 -3.22 6.09 -26.74
C LEU A 316 -3.27 6.99 -25.50
N SER A 317 -4.23 6.71 -24.64
CA SER A 317 -4.43 7.40 -23.37
C SER A 317 -4.83 6.40 -22.28
N TYR A 318 -4.66 6.80 -21.02
CA TYR A 318 -5.26 6.09 -19.89
C TYR A 318 -6.74 5.80 -20.14
N GLN A 319 -7.49 6.80 -20.63
CA GLN A 319 -8.91 6.71 -20.89
C GLN A 319 -9.26 5.68 -21.99
N SER A 320 -8.45 5.56 -23.04
CA SER A 320 -8.68 4.55 -24.08
C SER A 320 -8.42 3.13 -23.57
N LEU A 321 -7.38 2.95 -22.75
CA LEU A 321 -7.06 1.67 -22.13
C LEU A 321 -8.14 1.24 -21.12
N MET A 322 -8.61 2.17 -20.29
CA MET A 322 -9.72 1.90 -19.36
C MET A 322 -11.02 1.55 -20.09
N LYS A 323 -11.34 2.20 -21.21
CA LYS A 323 -12.50 1.83 -22.03
C LYS A 323 -12.40 0.39 -22.57
N GLU A 324 -11.21 -0.05 -22.95
CA GLU A 324 -10.98 -1.44 -23.35
C GLU A 324 -11.13 -2.40 -22.18
N ASN A 325 -10.55 -2.06 -21.02
CA ASN A 325 -10.68 -2.83 -19.79
C ASN A 325 -12.16 -3.02 -19.40
N ILE A 326 -12.94 -1.93 -19.35
CA ILE A 326 -14.37 -1.96 -19.01
C ILE A 326 -15.14 -2.94 -19.91
N LYS A 327 -14.90 -2.87 -21.22
CA LYS A 327 -15.55 -3.76 -22.19
C LYS A 327 -15.24 -5.23 -21.92
N ASN A 328 -13.99 -5.55 -21.57
CA ASN A 328 -13.58 -6.93 -21.32
C ASN A 328 -14.02 -7.43 -19.94
N ILE A 329 -14.05 -6.56 -18.93
CA ILE A 329 -14.64 -6.84 -17.61
C ILE A 329 -16.14 -7.13 -17.75
N GLU A 330 -16.90 -6.27 -18.42
CA GLU A 330 -18.34 -6.47 -18.68
C GLU A 330 -18.58 -7.81 -19.39
N LYS A 331 -17.76 -8.13 -20.40
CA LYS A 331 -17.85 -9.39 -21.12
C LYS A 331 -17.58 -10.61 -20.25
N SER A 332 -16.60 -10.53 -19.33
CA SER A 332 -16.33 -11.60 -18.36
C SER A 332 -17.47 -11.75 -17.35
N LEU A 333 -17.98 -10.65 -16.79
CA LEU A 333 -19.08 -10.63 -15.81
C LEU A 333 -20.39 -11.22 -16.36
N ASN A 334 -20.58 -11.19 -17.68
CA ASN A 334 -21.73 -11.81 -18.35
C ASN A 334 -21.79 -13.34 -18.21
N ASP A 335 -20.73 -13.99 -17.73
CA ASP A 335 -20.76 -15.40 -17.35
C ASP A 335 -21.53 -15.64 -16.04
N LYS A 336 -21.72 -14.61 -15.20
CA LYS A 336 -22.50 -14.66 -13.95
C LYS A 336 -22.04 -15.73 -12.95
N ILE A 337 -20.76 -16.09 -13.04
CA ILE A 337 -20.10 -17.03 -12.14
C ILE A 337 -20.08 -16.43 -10.75
N ARG A 338 -20.25 -17.26 -9.72
CA ARG A 338 -20.06 -16.86 -8.33
C ARG A 338 -19.08 -17.82 -7.69
N THR A 339 -18.05 -17.26 -7.07
CA THR A 339 -17.09 -17.98 -6.24
C THR A 339 -17.10 -17.41 -4.84
N LYS A 340 -16.43 -18.11 -3.91
CA LYS A 340 -16.27 -17.61 -2.54
C LYS A 340 -15.24 -16.48 -2.55
N ASP A 341 -15.61 -15.35 -1.98
CA ASP A 341 -14.73 -14.20 -1.78
C ASP A 341 -14.07 -14.32 -0.40
N ASP A 342 -13.07 -15.18 -0.33
CA ASP A 342 -12.39 -15.54 0.93
C ASP A 342 -11.64 -14.36 1.57
N LYS A 343 -11.30 -13.35 0.77
CA LYS A 343 -10.37 -12.27 1.16
C LYS A 343 -11.05 -10.96 1.50
N LYS A 344 -12.36 -10.84 1.22
CA LYS A 344 -13.12 -9.60 1.45
C LYS A 344 -13.04 -9.07 2.88
N ALA A 345 -12.99 -9.96 3.86
CA ALA A 345 -12.94 -9.57 5.26
C ALA A 345 -11.61 -8.88 5.62
N GLU A 346 -10.52 -9.32 4.96
CA GLU A 346 -9.14 -8.95 5.28
C GLU A 346 -8.55 -7.91 4.32
N SER A 347 -9.37 -7.46 3.35
CA SER A 347 -8.93 -6.63 2.24
C SER A 347 -8.39 -5.27 2.66
N HIS A 348 -8.58 -4.86 3.91
CA HIS A 348 -8.12 -3.58 4.46
C HIS A 348 -7.25 -3.75 5.72
N ASP A 349 -6.82 -4.98 6.04
CA ASP A 349 -6.12 -5.29 7.29
C ASP A 349 -4.89 -4.44 7.53
N LYS A 350 -4.06 -4.18 6.51
CA LYS A 350 -2.87 -3.33 6.67
C LYS A 350 -3.23 -1.88 6.93
N ALA A 351 -4.29 -1.35 6.31
CA ALA A 351 -4.81 -0.02 6.65
C ALA A 351 -5.31 0.01 8.10
N ILE A 352 -6.07 -1.02 8.50
CA ILE A 352 -6.64 -1.18 9.84
C ILE A 352 -5.54 -1.24 10.89
N GLU A 353 -4.49 -2.04 10.66
CA GLU A 353 -3.34 -2.23 11.54
C GLU A 353 -2.59 -0.91 11.77
N LYS A 354 -2.42 -0.11 10.70
CA LYS A 354 -1.86 1.25 10.77
C LYS A 354 -2.81 2.28 11.42
N GLY A 355 -4.04 1.88 11.73
CA GLY A 355 -5.04 2.71 12.42
C GLY A 355 -5.94 3.53 11.49
N TYR A 356 -6.03 3.15 10.22
CA TYR A 356 -6.90 3.77 9.22
C TYR A 356 -8.06 2.84 8.88
N PHE A 357 -9.25 3.22 9.33
CA PHE A 357 -10.46 2.45 9.13
C PHE A 357 -11.69 3.37 9.18
N LYS A 358 -12.86 2.86 8.83
CA LYS A 358 -14.16 3.52 8.93
C LYS A 358 -14.95 2.96 10.12
N ASP A 359 -15.78 3.78 10.77
CA ASP A 359 -16.55 3.35 11.95
C ASP A 359 -17.47 2.16 11.65
N SER A 360 -17.97 2.06 10.40
CA SER A 360 -18.78 0.93 9.94
C SER A 360 -18.05 -0.42 9.92
N GLN A 361 -16.71 -0.41 9.89
CA GLN A 361 -15.88 -1.62 9.90
C GLN A 361 -15.68 -2.16 11.32
N VAL A 362 -15.83 -1.32 12.36
CA VAL A 362 -15.63 -1.75 13.75
C VAL A 362 -16.76 -2.69 14.20
N LYS A 363 -16.41 -3.80 14.84
CA LYS A 363 -17.33 -4.80 15.41
C LYS A 363 -16.94 -5.15 16.84
N ASP A 364 -17.93 -5.57 17.62
CA ASP A 364 -17.73 -6.16 18.94
C ASP A 364 -16.85 -7.42 18.83
N ARG A 365 -16.07 -7.67 19.89
CA ARG A 365 -15.15 -8.82 19.98
C ARG A 365 -15.34 -9.58 21.28
N LYS A 366 -14.96 -10.86 21.26
CA LYS A 366 -15.10 -11.75 22.41
C LYS A 366 -13.75 -11.94 23.08
N LEU A 367 -13.74 -12.34 24.36
CA LEU A 367 -12.49 -12.63 25.05
C LEU A 367 -11.72 -13.80 24.40
N SER A 368 -12.45 -14.73 23.76
CA SER A 368 -11.89 -15.83 22.98
C SER A 368 -10.99 -15.37 21.83
N ASP A 369 -11.13 -14.12 21.36
CA ASP A 369 -10.25 -13.57 20.33
C ASP A 369 -8.81 -13.37 20.85
N TYR A 370 -8.63 -13.32 22.17
CA TYR A 370 -7.34 -13.19 22.88
C TYR A 370 -6.94 -14.50 23.61
N GLU A 371 -7.67 -15.59 23.39
CA GLU A 371 -7.41 -16.88 24.05
C GLU A 371 -6.00 -17.40 23.71
N GLY A 372 -5.27 -17.82 24.74
CA GLY A 372 -3.88 -18.25 24.62
C GLY A 372 -3.08 -18.01 25.89
N ASP A 373 -1.84 -18.49 25.87
CA ASP A 373 -0.81 -18.21 26.88
C ASP A 373 0.11 -17.10 26.37
N TRP A 374 0.30 -16.05 27.16
CA TRP A 374 0.96 -14.81 26.74
C TRP A 374 2.10 -14.43 27.67
N GLN A 375 3.21 -13.97 27.10
CA GLN A 375 4.41 -13.54 27.81
C GLN A 375 4.72 -12.07 27.57
N SER A 376 5.16 -11.37 28.62
CA SER A 376 5.57 -9.96 28.53
C SER A 376 6.86 -9.82 27.74
N VAL A 377 6.94 -8.80 26.88
CA VAL A 377 8.17 -8.44 26.13
C VAL A 377 9.13 -7.58 26.94
N TYR A 378 8.71 -7.08 28.11
CA TYR A 378 9.52 -6.17 28.92
C TYR A 378 10.88 -6.77 29.36
N PRO A 379 10.99 -8.06 29.72
CA PRO A 379 12.28 -8.69 29.98
C PRO A 379 13.25 -8.61 28.78
N TYR A 380 12.75 -8.75 27.55
CA TYR A 380 13.57 -8.70 26.32
C TYR A 380 14.05 -7.29 25.98
N LEU A 381 13.27 -6.26 26.37
CA LEU A 381 13.77 -4.89 26.34
C LEU A 381 14.92 -4.70 27.34
N LYS A 382 14.81 -5.32 28.53
CA LYS A 382 15.79 -5.15 29.62
C LYS A 382 17.10 -5.88 29.41
N ASP A 383 17.07 -7.06 28.81
CA ASP A 383 18.27 -7.85 28.54
C ASP A 383 18.99 -7.43 27.24
N GLY A 384 18.37 -6.58 26.44
CA GLY A 384 18.93 -6.01 25.21
C GLY A 384 18.55 -6.77 23.94
N THR A 385 17.75 -7.84 24.01
CA THR A 385 17.28 -8.57 22.83
C THR A 385 16.55 -7.68 21.82
N LEU A 386 15.83 -6.65 22.28
CA LEU A 386 15.09 -5.73 21.40
C LEU A 386 15.91 -4.52 20.90
N ASP A 387 17.21 -4.44 21.17
CA ASP A 387 18.02 -3.25 20.80
C ASP A 387 18.07 -3.05 19.27
N GLU A 388 18.18 -4.14 18.51
CA GLU A 388 18.13 -4.13 17.05
C GLU A 388 16.80 -3.57 16.49
N VAL A 389 15.68 -3.84 17.17
CA VAL A 389 14.37 -3.28 16.79
C VAL A 389 14.39 -1.75 16.88
N PHE A 390 15.02 -1.20 17.93
CA PHE A 390 15.07 0.25 18.12
C PHE A 390 16.09 0.93 17.20
N GLU A 391 17.17 0.24 16.85
CA GLU A 391 18.11 0.68 15.81
C GLU A 391 17.40 0.77 14.46
N HIS A 392 16.74 -0.32 14.05
CA HIS A 392 15.97 -0.38 12.82
C HIS A 392 14.90 0.74 12.74
N LYS A 393 14.12 0.95 13.81
CA LYS A 393 13.13 2.04 13.83
C LYS A 393 13.76 3.43 13.76
N ALA A 394 14.95 3.63 14.33
CA ALA A 394 15.66 4.90 14.22
C ALA A 394 16.15 5.17 12.78
N GLU A 395 16.58 4.12 12.07
CA GLU A 395 17.03 4.22 10.68
C GLU A 395 15.88 4.42 9.69
N GLU A 396 14.81 3.63 9.80
CA GLU A 396 13.66 3.69 8.89
C GLU A 396 12.79 4.93 9.10
N GLU A 397 12.46 5.26 10.35
CA GLU A 397 11.54 6.38 10.62
C GLU A 397 12.24 7.72 10.75
N GLY A 398 13.51 7.75 11.20
CA GLY A 398 14.30 8.97 11.39
C GLY A 398 13.72 10.01 12.37
N LYS A 399 12.71 9.65 13.17
CA LYS A 399 11.99 10.58 14.08
C LYS A 399 12.62 10.70 15.46
N MET A 400 13.20 9.62 15.95
CA MET A 400 13.85 9.52 17.26
C MET A 400 15.13 8.71 17.10
N SER A 401 16.13 8.99 17.93
CA SER A 401 17.30 8.12 18.06
C SER A 401 16.93 6.79 18.69
N GLU A 402 17.75 5.75 18.47
CA GLU A 402 17.64 4.43 19.11
C GLU A 402 17.42 4.55 20.63
N LYS A 403 18.19 5.44 21.29
CA LYS A 403 18.07 5.69 22.75
C LYS A 403 16.73 6.30 23.15
N GLU A 404 16.19 7.19 22.33
CA GLU A 404 14.88 7.80 22.56
C GLU A 404 13.76 6.79 22.34
N TYR A 405 13.86 5.95 21.30
CA TYR A 405 12.97 4.81 21.10
C TYR A 405 13.01 3.85 22.28
N LYS A 406 14.19 3.39 22.70
CA LYS A 406 14.34 2.50 23.85
C LYS A 406 13.75 3.09 25.13
N ALA A 407 13.95 4.39 25.38
CA ALA A 407 13.36 5.06 26.56
C ALA A 407 11.83 5.22 26.46
N TYR A 408 11.29 5.42 25.26
CA TYR A 408 9.86 5.45 24.99
C TYR A 408 9.22 4.07 25.25
N TYR A 409 9.77 3.01 24.66
CA TYR A 409 9.31 1.64 24.83
C TYR A 409 9.54 1.09 26.25
N ASP A 410 10.58 1.55 26.97
CA ASP A 410 10.77 1.19 28.38
C ASP A 410 9.59 1.62 29.25
N LYS A 411 9.06 2.84 29.01
CA LYS A 411 7.84 3.31 29.71
C LYS A 411 6.60 2.54 29.26
N GLY A 412 6.48 2.31 27.96
CA GLY A 412 5.37 1.59 27.36
C GLY A 412 5.24 0.17 27.89
N TYR A 413 6.29 -0.63 27.78
CA TYR A 413 6.26 -2.06 28.09
C TYR A 413 6.34 -2.40 29.57
N LYS A 414 6.76 -1.45 30.42
CA LYS A 414 6.99 -1.70 31.84
C LYS A 414 5.78 -2.32 32.52
N THR A 415 5.99 -3.50 33.09
CA THR A 415 5.00 -4.27 33.84
C THR A 415 5.69 -5.21 34.83
N ASP A 416 4.98 -5.58 35.89
CA ASP A 416 5.36 -6.68 36.79
C ASP A 416 4.49 -7.94 36.60
N VAL A 417 3.57 -7.91 35.63
CA VAL A 417 2.81 -9.06 35.19
C VAL A 417 3.63 -9.80 34.12
N GLU A 418 4.21 -10.93 34.50
CA GLU A 418 5.11 -11.73 33.68
C GLU A 418 4.37 -12.48 32.57
N LYS A 419 3.22 -13.07 32.94
CA LYS A 419 2.41 -13.91 32.04
C LYS A 419 0.93 -13.63 32.21
N ILE A 420 0.21 -13.75 31.11
CA ILE A 420 -1.25 -13.71 31.07
C ILE A 420 -1.75 -14.99 30.40
N LYS A 421 -2.67 -15.70 31.04
CA LYS A 421 -3.38 -16.81 30.42
C LYS A 421 -4.84 -16.44 30.23
N ILE A 422 -5.35 -16.59 29.02
CA ILE A 422 -6.73 -16.33 28.66
C ILE A 422 -7.35 -17.65 28.19
N GLU A 423 -8.41 -18.09 28.87
CA GLU A 423 -9.09 -19.36 28.58
C GLU A 423 -10.60 -19.18 28.82
N GLY A 424 -11.41 -19.36 27.78
CA GLY A 424 -12.84 -19.07 27.84
C GLY A 424 -13.15 -17.62 28.27
N ASN A 425 -13.79 -17.45 29.42
CA ASN A 425 -14.13 -16.13 29.99
C ASN A 425 -13.18 -15.69 31.13
N LYS A 426 -12.05 -16.37 31.30
CA LYS A 426 -11.11 -16.14 32.41
C LYS A 426 -9.83 -15.50 31.93
N ILE A 427 -9.34 -14.55 32.72
CA ILE A 427 -8.00 -13.98 32.58
C ILE A 427 -7.24 -14.30 33.85
N SER A 428 -6.05 -14.89 33.70
CA SER A 428 -5.13 -15.20 34.79
C SER A 428 -3.87 -14.37 34.65
N PHE A 429 -3.56 -13.57 35.68
CA PHE A 429 -2.37 -12.73 35.75
C PHE A 429 -1.34 -13.40 36.64
N THR A 430 -0.11 -13.54 36.15
CA THR A 430 1.02 -14.09 36.92
C THR A 430 2.02 -12.99 37.23
N LYS A 431 2.28 -12.79 38.53
CA LYS A 431 3.19 -11.78 39.07
C LYS A 431 4.01 -12.38 40.19
N ASP A 432 5.34 -12.23 40.15
CA ASP A 432 6.25 -12.83 41.13
C ASP A 432 6.02 -14.35 41.30
N GLY A 433 5.75 -15.05 40.19
CA GLY A 433 5.41 -16.47 40.18
C GLY A 433 4.04 -16.86 40.80
N LYS A 434 3.22 -15.89 41.20
CA LYS A 434 1.86 -16.12 41.74
C LYS A 434 0.80 -15.78 40.71
N THR A 435 -0.12 -16.71 40.47
CA THR A 435 -1.21 -16.53 39.51
C THR A 435 -2.52 -16.19 40.23
N THR A 436 -3.20 -15.15 39.77
CA THR A 436 -4.55 -14.76 40.20
C THR A 436 -5.50 -14.78 39.00
N THR A 437 -6.66 -15.41 39.13
CA THR A 437 -7.62 -15.61 38.04
C THR A 437 -8.96 -14.96 38.35
N GLY A 438 -9.57 -14.33 37.34
CA GLY A 438 -10.93 -13.79 37.42
C GLY A 438 -11.73 -14.06 36.16
N GLU A 439 -13.05 -14.06 36.30
CA GLU A 439 -13.99 -14.11 35.17
C GLU A 439 -14.37 -12.71 34.71
N TYR A 440 -14.32 -12.48 33.40
CA TYR A 440 -14.58 -11.19 32.80
C TYR A 440 -15.72 -11.28 31.78
N ASP A 441 -16.58 -10.26 31.77
CA ASP A 441 -17.61 -10.05 30.75
C ASP A 441 -17.20 -8.92 29.81
N TYR A 442 -17.63 -9.02 28.56
CA TYR A 442 -17.44 -7.95 27.59
C TYR A 442 -18.23 -6.69 28.00
N ASP A 443 -17.58 -5.53 27.97
CA ASP A 443 -18.11 -4.22 28.40
C ASP A 443 -17.98 -3.15 27.30
N GLY A 444 -18.00 -3.59 26.03
CA GLY A 444 -17.99 -2.72 24.85
C GLY A 444 -16.60 -2.36 24.34
N TYR A 445 -16.55 -1.43 23.38
CA TYR A 445 -15.32 -0.89 22.82
C TYR A 445 -15.34 0.63 22.75
N ASP A 446 -14.15 1.22 22.68
CA ASP A 446 -13.94 2.65 22.52
C ASP A 446 -12.99 2.92 21.34
N ILE A 447 -13.35 3.87 20.46
CA ILE A 447 -12.49 4.29 19.34
C ILE A 447 -11.68 5.51 19.78
N LEU A 448 -10.37 5.35 19.82
CA LEU A 448 -9.41 6.41 20.13
C LEU A 448 -8.92 7.07 18.85
N LYS A 449 -8.70 8.39 18.91
CA LYS A 449 -8.11 9.18 17.83
C LYS A 449 -6.78 9.74 18.33
N TYR A 450 -5.73 9.57 17.54
CA TYR A 450 -4.39 10.03 17.88
C TYR A 450 -4.03 11.31 17.11
N GLU A 451 -3.03 12.05 17.58
CA GLU A 451 -2.64 13.34 16.99
C GLU A 451 -2.20 13.22 15.53
N LYS A 452 -1.61 12.06 15.15
CA LYS A 452 -1.19 11.76 13.78
C LYS A 452 -2.37 11.51 12.82
N GLY A 453 -3.61 11.53 13.31
CA GLY A 453 -4.83 11.30 12.52
C GLY A 453 -5.24 9.83 12.43
N ASN A 454 -4.34 8.89 12.72
CA ASN A 454 -4.67 7.48 12.86
C ASN A 454 -5.47 7.22 14.15
N ARG A 455 -6.05 6.03 14.24
CA ARG A 455 -7.05 5.64 15.24
C ARG A 455 -6.74 4.27 15.80
N GLY A 456 -7.34 3.92 16.92
CA GLY A 456 -7.25 2.58 17.51
C GLY A 456 -8.54 2.21 18.22
N VAL A 457 -8.77 0.92 18.43
CA VAL A 457 -9.95 0.43 19.15
C VAL A 457 -9.47 -0.26 20.43
N ARG A 458 -10.08 0.09 21.57
CA ARG A 458 -9.89 -0.62 22.83
C ARG A 458 -11.12 -1.43 23.16
N TYR A 459 -10.95 -2.73 23.36
CA TYR A 459 -12.01 -3.65 23.76
C TYR A 459 -11.99 -3.84 25.28
N THR A 460 -13.04 -3.41 25.96
CA THR A 460 -13.12 -3.44 27.42
C THR A 460 -13.78 -4.72 27.91
N PHE A 461 -13.19 -5.33 28.92
CA PHE A 461 -13.71 -6.46 29.67
C PHE A 461 -13.76 -6.11 31.17
N LYS A 462 -14.86 -6.45 31.82
CA LYS A 462 -15.14 -6.11 33.22
C LYS A 462 -15.19 -7.36 34.08
N LEU A 463 -14.48 -7.33 35.19
CA LEU A 463 -14.45 -8.39 36.18
C LEU A 463 -15.85 -8.59 36.80
N LYS A 464 -16.30 -9.85 36.90
CA LYS A 464 -17.56 -10.21 37.58
C LYS A 464 -17.49 -10.13 39.11
N GLY A 465 -16.30 -10.35 39.66
CA GLY A 465 -16.02 -10.41 41.10
C GLY A 465 -15.46 -9.12 41.68
N GLU A 466 -14.88 -9.24 42.88
CA GLU A 466 -14.16 -8.15 43.54
C GLU A 466 -12.77 -7.97 42.94
N SER A 467 -12.40 -6.73 42.64
CA SER A 467 -11.04 -6.39 42.23
C SER A 467 -10.07 -6.42 43.41
N ASN A 468 -8.79 -6.60 43.11
CA ASN A 468 -7.69 -6.44 44.05
C ASN A 468 -6.40 -6.08 43.28
N ASP A 469 -5.29 -5.88 44.00
CA ASP A 469 -4.01 -5.45 43.43
C ASP A 469 -3.45 -6.39 42.34
N ASN A 470 -3.88 -7.66 42.29
CA ASN A 470 -3.48 -8.64 41.28
C ASN A 470 -4.62 -9.03 40.33
N LEU A 471 -5.80 -8.42 40.48
CA LEU A 471 -6.98 -8.71 39.68
C LEU A 471 -7.77 -7.43 39.40
N PRO A 472 -7.47 -6.74 38.28
CA PRO A 472 -8.05 -5.44 37.98
C PRO A 472 -9.54 -5.53 37.65
N LYS A 473 -10.32 -4.48 37.99
CA LYS A 473 -11.76 -4.46 37.66
C LYS A 473 -12.04 -4.35 36.16
N TYR A 474 -11.21 -3.62 35.43
CA TYR A 474 -11.31 -3.41 33.99
C TYR A 474 -10.01 -3.81 33.32
N VAL A 475 -10.16 -4.50 32.18
CA VAL A 475 -9.08 -4.87 31.27
C VAL A 475 -9.46 -4.37 29.89
N GLN A 476 -8.60 -3.61 29.25
CA GLN A 476 -8.77 -3.15 27.87
C GLN A 476 -7.67 -3.73 26.99
N PHE A 477 -8.05 -4.31 25.86
CA PHE A 477 -7.10 -4.80 24.85
C PHE A 477 -7.06 -3.86 23.64
N SER A 478 -5.86 -3.63 23.12
CA SER A 478 -5.59 -3.02 21.83
C SER A 478 -4.58 -3.90 21.10
N ASP A 479 -4.98 -4.51 19.99
CA ASP A 479 -4.19 -5.50 19.24
C ASP A 479 -4.21 -5.20 17.73
N HIS A 480 -4.46 -3.94 17.35
CA HIS A 480 -4.53 -3.47 15.97
C HIS A 480 -5.72 -4.01 15.14
N ASN A 481 -6.52 -4.92 15.69
CA ASN A 481 -7.73 -5.44 15.06
C ASN A 481 -8.97 -4.62 15.45
N ILE A 482 -9.95 -4.56 14.55
CA ILE A 482 -11.22 -3.83 14.77
C ILE A 482 -12.48 -4.70 14.61
N TYR A 483 -12.32 -5.99 14.39
CA TYR A 483 -13.39 -6.96 14.27
C TYR A 483 -12.92 -8.34 14.78
N PRO A 484 -13.81 -9.35 14.93
CA PRO A 484 -13.43 -10.67 15.41
C PRO A 484 -12.32 -11.31 14.55
N LYS A 485 -11.11 -11.32 15.11
CA LYS A 485 -9.89 -11.93 14.59
C LYS A 485 -9.04 -12.33 15.80
N LYS A 486 -8.29 -13.42 15.68
CA LYS A 486 -7.36 -13.83 16.74
C LYS A 486 -6.25 -12.79 16.89
N ALA A 487 -5.97 -12.39 18.11
CA ALA A 487 -4.84 -11.52 18.40
C ALA A 487 -3.54 -12.28 18.13
N VAL A 488 -2.57 -11.61 17.50
CA VAL A 488 -1.20 -12.12 17.32
C VAL A 488 -0.27 -11.59 18.42
N HIS A 489 -0.52 -10.37 18.87
CA HIS A 489 0.00 -9.75 20.09
C HIS A 489 -1.03 -8.75 20.59
N PHE A 490 -0.87 -8.23 21.82
CA PHE A 490 -1.71 -7.13 22.27
C PHE A 490 -1.00 -6.21 23.26
N HIS A 491 -1.51 -4.98 23.31
CA HIS A 491 -1.29 -4.03 24.39
C HIS A 491 -2.47 -4.11 25.36
N ILE A 492 -2.18 -4.21 26.66
CA ILE A 492 -3.20 -4.34 27.70
C ILE A 492 -3.17 -3.14 28.64
N PHE A 493 -4.35 -2.63 28.98
CA PHE A 493 -4.53 -1.54 29.94
C PHE A 493 -5.46 -2.02 31.05
N THR A 494 -5.06 -1.86 32.30
CA THR A 494 -5.81 -2.40 33.43
C THR A 494 -5.99 -1.39 34.55
N GLY A 495 -7.07 -1.54 35.31
CA GLY A 495 -7.32 -0.71 36.48
C GLY A 495 -8.76 -0.77 36.97
N ASP A 496 -9.05 0.00 38.02
CA ASP A 496 -10.35 -0.04 38.70
C ASP A 496 -11.32 1.07 38.25
N ASP A 497 -10.87 1.96 37.39
CA ASP A 497 -11.59 3.13 36.88
C ASP A 497 -11.48 3.16 35.34
N LYS A 498 -12.55 2.76 34.64
CA LYS A 498 -12.58 2.62 33.18
C LYS A 498 -12.14 3.90 32.46
N ASP A 499 -12.58 5.08 32.92
CA ASP A 499 -12.27 6.35 32.27
C ASP A 499 -10.80 6.74 32.41
N LYS A 500 -10.15 6.34 33.52
CA LYS A 500 -8.71 6.54 33.69
C LYS A 500 -7.92 5.57 32.82
N VAL A 501 -8.32 4.29 32.79
CA VAL A 501 -7.69 3.27 31.95
C VAL A 501 -7.77 3.68 30.47
N LEU A 502 -8.92 4.21 30.02
CA LEU A 502 -9.09 4.68 28.64
C LEU A 502 -8.18 5.87 28.28
N LYS A 503 -7.83 6.72 29.26
CA LYS A 503 -6.95 7.90 29.06
C LYS A 503 -5.46 7.57 29.19
N GLU A 504 -5.11 6.38 29.65
CA GLU A 504 -3.73 5.92 29.74
C GLU A 504 -3.16 5.76 28.32
N LEU A 505 -2.05 6.46 28.04
CA LEU A 505 -1.37 6.46 26.74
C LEU A 505 0.15 6.26 26.88
N ASP A 506 0.69 6.32 28.10
CA ASP A 506 2.13 6.29 28.37
C ASP A 506 2.60 4.86 28.70
N ASN A 507 1.78 4.07 29.39
CA ASN A 507 2.07 2.69 29.75
C ASN A 507 1.08 1.71 29.08
N TRP A 508 1.62 0.81 28.28
CA TRP A 508 0.91 -0.16 27.45
C TRP A 508 1.70 -1.48 27.46
N PRO A 509 1.68 -2.20 28.60
CA PRO A 509 2.26 -3.54 28.70
C PRO A 509 1.88 -4.40 27.49
N THR A 510 2.88 -5.03 26.89
CA THR A 510 2.74 -5.72 25.60
C THR A 510 3.08 -7.18 25.75
N TYR A 511 2.26 -8.03 25.13
CA TYR A 511 2.37 -9.47 25.25
C TYR A 511 2.29 -10.17 23.90
N TYR A 512 3.15 -11.18 23.74
CA TYR A 512 3.21 -12.09 22.60
C TYR A 512 2.91 -13.53 23.07
N PRO A 513 2.59 -14.47 22.16
CA PRO A 513 2.34 -15.86 22.52
C PRO A 513 3.54 -16.45 23.26
N SER A 514 3.27 -17.24 24.30
CA SER A 514 4.30 -17.88 25.13
C SER A 514 5.06 -18.99 24.40
N SER A 515 4.56 -19.43 23.25
CA SER A 515 5.21 -20.39 22.36
C SER A 515 6.39 -19.78 21.61
N LEU A 516 6.40 -18.47 21.38
CA LEU A 516 7.48 -17.79 20.67
C LEU A 516 8.72 -17.68 21.56
N SER A 517 9.89 -17.91 20.96
CA SER A 517 11.17 -17.55 21.52
C SER A 517 11.37 -16.03 21.48
N LYS A 518 12.36 -15.55 22.24
CA LYS A 518 12.72 -14.13 22.25
C LYS A 518 13.20 -13.63 20.87
N ASP A 519 13.80 -14.51 20.07
CA ASP A 519 14.33 -14.17 18.75
C ASP A 519 13.18 -14.09 17.74
N GLU A 520 12.21 -15.02 17.80
CA GLU A 520 10.97 -14.93 17.00
C GLU A 520 10.16 -13.66 17.35
N VAL A 521 10.05 -13.29 18.63
CA VAL A 521 9.40 -12.01 19.02
C VAL A 521 10.13 -10.81 18.45
N LYS A 522 11.46 -10.84 18.41
CA LYS A 522 12.28 -9.77 17.83
C LYS A 522 12.05 -9.68 16.31
N GLU A 523 12.05 -10.81 15.60
CA GLU A 523 11.79 -10.88 14.16
C GLU A 523 10.39 -10.36 13.82
N GLU A 524 9.36 -10.78 14.56
CA GLU A 524 7.99 -10.26 14.40
C GLU A 524 7.93 -8.74 14.61
N MET A 525 8.65 -8.20 15.61
CA MET A 525 8.72 -6.75 15.85
C MET A 525 9.51 -5.97 14.78
N LEU A 526 10.42 -6.63 14.04
CA LEU A 526 11.12 -6.04 12.90
C LEU A 526 10.23 -6.05 11.65
N ALA A 527 9.40 -7.08 11.49
CA ALA A 527 8.44 -7.17 10.39
C ALA A 527 7.28 -6.17 10.51
N HIS A 528 6.98 -5.70 11.73
CA HIS A 528 5.94 -4.72 12.08
C HIS A 528 6.45 -3.26 12.15
#